data_AF-A0A661NJP4-F1
#
_entry.id   AF-A0A661NJP4-F1
#
_cell.length_a   1.000
_cell.length_b   1.000
_cell.length_c   1.000
_cell.angle_alpha   90.00
_cell.angle_beta   90.00
_cell.angle_gamma   90.00
#
_symmetry.space_group_name_H-M   'P 1'
#
loop_
_entity.id
_entity.type
_entity.pdbx_description
1 polymer ?
#
loop_
_entity_poly.entity_id
_entity_poly.type
_entity_poly.pdbx_seq_one_letter_code
_entity_poly.pdbx_strand_id
1 'polypeptide(L)'
;MAAMDRRLLVLCLLLSACGASPGYSEDGTTAAAPGAGPITANVNVVNVTNNVYVAWGDHGAEEVDWEDARLARAVNETASLIGHPVEFHFNVSMMPRPTAWFFDALFERDIGGVPRDIERFKGRSPQAFIYGAEHLKQIYFDYDGSVRETGITFNAERGVLWVRMGGRYIPDGVVSYGFRTAYDARLDQRFDGRRAEEVDPAEFRDYASWIDSRGFRGDRERRAGALRNAAVLWDRTRQGPADVHGEITEWLSKKVSFLVQAYGRHADEVEGQGPGTPWGDAEEAWCKWVNAAWPGLNDEQRATLLDKMYIRRTGRGREDDPYLRDIFPGVDLFQLSLGVLDRWVTAGHPTPARVTRREHTQQLYLWVVCAPRPEGRRMYDRGRCDSDFWRHAVTDSQLRDRLFAEILRRDDDQVTEALFANLKWFSSDYTLEAWRHFETSPQQWSVGTRVLSELMSYSRQDLRAQMYDDSVRLWRRNPRLRGALLYLLACIETGRGSSPVDWDGFARLYGGPANRRDFDAFLSLGTGAVSRAYVVWPALARNANAADALIPHLERAMNDPETGRDFERVAHGALRSLVEVLRERRDTASMFRLRRFFEQRKQQRPSEARLMDTFISMTTPR
;
A
#
# COMPACT_ATOMS: atom_id res chain seq x y z
N MET A 1 -49.20 -4.64 -33.90
CA MET A 1 -50.49 -5.18 -33.43
C MET A 1 -50.24 -5.97 -32.16
N ALA A 2 -50.79 -5.48 -31.04
CA ALA A 2 -51.17 -6.17 -29.78
C ALA A 2 -50.16 -7.14 -29.12
N ALA A 3 -49.82 -7.08 -27.84
CA ALA A 3 -50.40 -6.48 -26.64
C ALA A 3 -49.24 -6.19 -25.65
N MET A 4 -49.16 -5.03 -24.98
CA MET A 4 -49.84 -4.67 -23.73
C MET A 4 -49.71 -5.68 -22.57
N ASP A 5 -48.93 -5.21 -21.57
CA ASP A 5 -49.34 -5.10 -20.16
C ASP A 5 -48.91 -6.20 -19.16
N ARG A 6 -47.97 -5.83 -18.27
CA ARG A 6 -48.10 -5.88 -16.79
C ARG A 6 -46.73 -5.81 -16.12
N ARG A 7 -46.40 -4.63 -15.59
CA ARG A 7 -45.80 -4.39 -14.25
C ARG A 7 -45.28 -2.95 -14.17
N LEU A 8 -46.23 -2.04 -14.02
CA LEU A 8 -46.02 -0.66 -13.58
C LEU A 8 -46.96 -0.46 -12.39
N LEU A 9 -46.44 -0.73 -11.19
CA LEU A 9 -47.01 -0.29 -9.92
C LEU A 9 -45.93 -0.47 -8.84
N VAL A 10 -45.77 0.58 -8.03
CA VAL A 10 -44.74 0.80 -6.99
C VAL A 10 -43.42 1.39 -7.51
N LEU A 11 -43.50 2.57 -8.13
CA LEU A 11 -42.38 3.53 -8.17
C LEU A 11 -42.95 4.95 -8.15
N CYS A 12 -43.22 5.50 -6.96
CA CYS A 12 -43.48 6.94 -6.80
C CYS A 12 -43.31 7.52 -5.38
N LEU A 13 -42.65 6.84 -4.45
CA LEU A 13 -42.32 7.41 -3.15
C LEU A 13 -40.98 6.82 -2.71
N LEU A 14 -39.87 7.55 -2.93
CA LEU A 14 -38.59 7.46 -2.22
C LEU A 14 -37.58 8.47 -2.83
N LEU A 15 -38.01 9.72 -2.97
CA LEU A 15 -37.13 10.88 -3.07
C LEU A 15 -37.58 11.87 -1.99
N SER A 16 -36.61 12.40 -1.27
CA SER A 16 -36.71 13.38 -0.16
C SER A 16 -37.04 12.82 1.23
N ALA A 17 -36.01 12.35 1.93
CA ALA A 17 -35.92 12.41 3.39
C ALA A 17 -34.44 12.34 3.85
N CYS A 18 -33.63 13.31 3.42
CA CYS A 18 -32.42 13.68 4.17
C CYS A 18 -32.84 14.75 5.18
N GLY A 19 -32.73 14.40 6.46
CA GLY A 19 -33.13 15.25 7.57
C GLY A 19 -32.32 16.54 7.62
N ALA A 20 -32.99 17.64 7.27
CA ALA A 20 -32.72 18.93 7.89
C ALA A 20 -33.33 18.89 9.30
N SER A 21 -32.54 19.20 10.32
CA SER A 21 -33.08 19.56 11.62
C SER A 21 -34.00 20.78 11.43
N PRO A 22 -35.27 20.73 11.86
CA PRO A 22 -36.10 21.92 11.84
C PRO A 22 -35.56 22.90 12.88
N GLY A 23 -35.26 24.12 12.44
CA GLY A 23 -35.13 25.25 13.32
C GLY A 23 -36.44 25.42 14.09
N TYR A 24 -36.34 25.43 15.41
CA TYR A 24 -37.44 25.79 16.30
C TYR A 24 -37.76 27.27 16.08
N SER A 25 -38.87 27.56 15.42
CA SER A 25 -39.53 28.86 15.49
C SER A 25 -40.47 28.84 16.70
N GLU A 26 -40.17 29.67 17.70
CA GLU A 26 -41.13 30.03 18.75
C GLU A 26 -42.24 30.87 18.12
N ASP A 27 -43.40 30.27 17.87
CA ASP A 27 -44.70 30.96 17.89
C ASP A 27 -45.81 29.92 17.72
N GLY A 28 -46.44 29.56 18.84
CA GLY A 28 -47.50 28.56 18.88
C GLY A 28 -48.28 28.63 20.20
N THR A 29 -49.23 29.56 20.26
CA THR A 29 -50.16 29.73 21.37
C THR A 29 -51.13 28.54 21.42
N THR A 30 -50.93 27.60 22.33
CA THR A 30 -51.93 26.56 22.66
C THR A 30 -52.71 26.92 23.91
N ALA A 31 -54.04 26.81 23.79
CA ALA A 31 -55.03 27.07 24.84
C ALA A 31 -54.78 26.22 26.11
N ALA A 32 -54.87 26.89 27.26
CA ALA A 32 -54.64 26.35 28.58
C ALA A 32 -55.71 25.34 29.01
N ALA A 33 -55.28 24.17 29.48
CA ALA A 33 -56.06 23.34 30.38
C ALA A 33 -56.09 23.99 31.78
N PRO A 34 -57.21 23.94 32.52
CA PRO A 34 -57.30 24.57 33.83
C PRO A 34 -56.65 23.67 34.90
N GLY A 35 -55.76 24.26 35.70
CA GLY A 35 -55.62 23.90 37.10
C GLY A 35 -54.59 22.81 37.48
N ALA A 36 -53.33 23.01 37.12
CA ALA A 36 -52.23 22.64 38.02
C ALA A 36 -51.36 23.88 38.19
N GLY A 37 -51.45 24.54 39.35
CA GLY A 37 -50.58 25.67 39.66
C GLY A 37 -49.11 25.24 39.56
N PRO A 38 -48.18 26.16 39.21
CA PRO A 38 -46.76 25.84 39.20
C PRO A 38 -46.38 25.27 40.57
N ILE A 39 -45.94 24.01 40.59
CA ILE A 39 -45.23 23.47 41.74
C ILE A 39 -43.89 24.20 41.74
N THR A 40 -43.82 25.35 42.43
CA THR A 40 -42.55 25.97 42.82
C THR A 40 -41.90 25.05 43.84
N ALA A 41 -41.18 24.04 43.35
CA ALA A 41 -40.24 23.30 44.18
C ALA A 41 -39.12 24.28 44.56
N ASN A 42 -38.96 24.54 45.85
CA ASN A 42 -37.83 25.34 46.34
C ASN A 42 -36.55 24.51 46.14
N VAL A 43 -35.78 24.83 45.11
CA VAL A 43 -34.46 24.25 44.92
C VAL A 43 -33.50 25.02 45.81
N ASN A 44 -33.03 24.39 46.89
CA ASN A 44 -31.98 24.95 47.73
C ASN A 44 -30.63 24.50 47.16
N VAL A 45 -29.75 25.46 46.88
CA VAL A 45 -28.36 25.20 46.49
C VAL A 45 -27.50 25.44 47.72
N VAL A 46 -26.78 24.41 48.18
CA VAL A 46 -25.87 24.52 49.33
C VAL A 46 -24.46 24.18 48.90
N ASN A 47 -23.52 24.99 49.37
CA ASN A 47 -22.10 24.74 49.28
C ASN A 47 -21.73 23.76 50.41
N VAL A 48 -21.31 22.54 50.07
CA VAL A 48 -21.04 21.48 51.05
C VAL A 48 -19.56 21.43 51.43
N THR A 49 -18.68 21.65 50.46
CA THR A 49 -17.22 21.83 50.67
C THR A 49 -16.71 22.87 49.68
N ASN A 50 -15.49 23.41 49.88
CA ASN A 50 -14.95 24.54 49.11
C ASN A 50 -15.13 24.52 47.57
N ASN A 51 -15.33 23.35 46.95
CA ASN A 51 -15.57 23.20 45.51
C ASN A 51 -16.71 22.20 45.16
N VAL A 52 -17.61 21.86 46.09
CA VAL A 52 -18.74 20.96 45.82
C VAL A 52 -20.06 21.64 46.18
N TYR A 53 -20.92 21.76 45.19
CA TYR A 53 -22.23 22.40 45.32
C TYR A 53 -23.32 21.39 44.97
N VAL A 54 -24.39 21.43 45.75
CA VAL A 54 -25.48 20.47 45.64
C VAL A 54 -26.80 21.20 45.58
N ALA A 55 -27.57 20.94 44.52
CA ALA A 55 -28.96 21.38 44.40
C ALA A 55 -29.88 20.24 44.84
N TRP A 56 -30.72 20.49 45.85
CA TRP A 56 -31.72 19.53 46.32
C TRP A 56 -33.13 20.13 46.34
N GLY A 57 -34.13 19.26 46.15
CA GLY A 57 -35.53 19.57 46.47
C GLY A 57 -35.86 19.24 47.92
N ASP A 58 -37.14 19.21 48.29
CA ASP A 58 -37.60 19.09 49.69
C ASP A 58 -37.16 17.80 50.42
N HIS A 59 -36.56 16.82 49.73
CA HIS A 59 -36.16 15.53 50.29
C HIS A 59 -34.82 15.02 49.71
N GLY A 60 -33.84 14.67 50.56
CA GLY A 60 -32.77 13.71 50.21
C GLY A 60 -31.29 14.13 50.31
N ALA A 61 -30.95 15.30 50.88
CA ALA A 61 -29.55 15.71 51.02
C ALA A 61 -28.75 14.86 52.04
N GLU A 62 -29.43 14.31 53.06
CA GLU A 62 -28.82 13.54 54.16
C GLU A 62 -28.39 12.11 53.75
N GLU A 63 -28.81 11.61 52.59
CA GLU A 63 -28.53 10.23 52.14
C GLU A 63 -27.18 10.07 51.41
N VAL A 64 -26.45 11.16 51.14
CA VAL A 64 -25.20 11.15 50.37
C VAL A 64 -24.07 11.73 51.20
N ASP A 65 -22.96 10.99 51.30
CA ASP A 65 -21.72 11.48 51.93
C ASP A 65 -20.95 12.38 50.96
N TRP A 66 -21.10 13.70 51.12
CA TRP A 66 -20.38 14.69 50.32
C TRP A 66 -18.95 14.95 50.80
N GLU A 67 -18.56 14.38 51.95
CA GLU A 67 -17.18 14.37 52.45
C GLU A 67 -16.42 13.11 52.01
N ASP A 68 -17.03 12.29 51.14
CA ASP A 68 -16.42 11.06 50.61
C ASP A 68 -15.02 11.33 50.04
N ALA A 69 -14.04 10.58 50.56
CA ALA A 69 -12.63 10.73 50.19
C ALA A 69 -12.38 10.56 48.68
N ARG A 70 -13.22 9.78 47.97
CA ARG A 70 -13.15 9.57 46.52
C ARG A 70 -13.53 10.83 45.76
N LEU A 71 -14.60 11.52 46.17
CA LEU A 71 -15.03 12.79 45.59
C LEU A 71 -13.98 13.88 45.84
N ALA A 72 -13.56 14.05 47.09
CA ALA A 72 -12.53 15.02 47.46
C ALA A 72 -11.22 14.79 46.68
N ARG A 73 -10.82 13.53 46.51
CA ARG A 73 -9.67 13.15 45.69
C ARG A 73 -9.86 13.53 44.23
N ALA A 74 -11.00 13.21 43.61
CA ALA A 74 -11.27 13.53 42.22
C ALA A 74 -11.27 15.04 41.94
N VAL A 75 -11.85 15.84 42.85
CA VAL A 75 -11.83 17.31 42.78
C VAL A 75 -10.41 17.85 42.85
N ASN A 76 -9.61 17.39 43.83
CA ASN A 76 -8.23 17.84 44.01
C ASN A 76 -7.32 17.43 42.85
N GLU A 77 -7.44 16.19 42.37
CA GLU A 77 -6.69 15.72 41.19
C GLU A 77 -7.10 16.51 39.94
N THR A 78 -8.39 16.78 39.73
CA THR A 78 -8.88 17.62 38.62
C THR A 78 -8.28 19.02 38.70
N ALA A 79 -8.35 19.68 39.87
CA ALA A 79 -7.80 21.01 40.08
C ALA A 79 -6.28 21.05 39.85
N SER A 80 -5.56 20.01 40.29
CA SER A 80 -4.12 19.88 40.06
C SER A 80 -3.77 19.75 38.57
N LEU A 81 -4.56 18.99 37.81
CA LEU A 81 -4.35 18.81 36.38
C LEU A 81 -4.68 20.08 35.56
N ILE A 82 -5.75 20.77 35.93
CA ILE A 82 -6.23 21.99 35.26
C ILE A 82 -5.38 23.22 35.65
N GLY A 83 -4.81 23.22 36.85
CA GLY A 83 -3.96 24.31 37.36
C GLY A 83 -4.70 25.35 38.21
N HIS A 84 -5.99 25.15 38.46
CA HIS A 84 -6.81 25.97 39.36
C HIS A 84 -8.01 25.17 39.88
N PRO A 85 -8.69 25.65 40.94
CA PRO A 85 -9.91 25.00 41.45
C PRO A 85 -11.00 24.86 40.39
N VAL A 86 -11.69 23.73 40.38
CA VAL A 86 -12.86 23.44 39.54
C VAL A 86 -13.99 22.96 40.44
N GLU A 87 -15.16 23.57 40.32
CA GLU A 87 -16.32 23.25 41.14
C GLU A 87 -17.14 22.10 40.55
N PHE A 88 -17.58 21.17 41.39
CA PHE A 88 -18.44 20.06 41.01
C PHE A 88 -19.86 20.34 41.53
N HIS A 89 -20.81 20.46 40.61
CA HIS A 89 -22.21 20.79 40.90
C HIS A 89 -23.07 19.55 40.65
N PHE A 90 -23.83 19.10 41.65
CA PHE A 90 -24.71 17.93 41.55
C PHE A 90 -26.17 18.34 41.71
N ASN A 91 -27.01 18.00 40.74
CA ASN A 91 -28.46 18.18 40.85
C ASN A 91 -29.12 16.88 41.35
N VAL A 92 -29.16 16.74 42.67
CA VAL A 92 -29.64 15.53 43.37
C VAL A 92 -31.15 15.39 43.26
N SER A 93 -31.86 16.51 43.08
CA SER A 93 -33.32 16.53 43.00
C SER A 93 -33.88 15.61 41.90
N MET A 94 -33.09 15.36 40.86
CA MET A 94 -33.49 14.54 39.73
C MET A 94 -32.91 13.11 39.79
N MET A 95 -32.06 12.76 40.75
CA MET A 95 -31.31 11.51 40.72
C MET A 95 -32.14 10.28 41.16
N PRO A 96 -31.85 9.07 40.63
CA PRO A 96 -32.57 7.84 41.01
C PRO A 96 -32.43 7.50 42.49
N ARG A 97 -33.52 7.02 43.10
CA ARG A 97 -33.52 6.47 44.47
C ARG A 97 -33.37 4.94 44.47
N PRO A 98 -32.72 4.34 45.50
CA PRO A 98 -32.03 5.00 46.62
C PRO A 98 -30.72 5.65 46.18
N THR A 99 -30.43 6.85 46.69
CA THR A 99 -29.31 7.69 46.25
C THR A 99 -27.95 7.14 46.69
N ALA A 100 -27.83 6.54 47.89
CA ALA A 100 -26.56 6.03 48.42
C ALA A 100 -25.83 5.06 47.46
N TRP A 101 -26.53 4.03 46.96
CA TRP A 101 -25.98 3.09 45.98
C TRP A 101 -25.60 3.76 44.65
N PHE A 102 -26.41 4.74 44.22
CA PHE A 102 -26.15 5.46 42.97
C PHE A 102 -24.87 6.29 43.09
N PHE A 103 -24.70 7.00 44.20
CA PHE A 103 -23.54 7.85 44.46
C PHE A 103 -22.26 7.06 44.73
N ASP A 104 -22.34 5.89 45.36
CA ASP A 104 -21.19 4.99 45.48
C ASP A 104 -20.57 4.66 44.12
N ALA A 105 -21.42 4.26 43.16
CA ALA A 105 -20.99 3.95 41.80
C ALA A 105 -20.55 5.22 41.04
N LEU A 106 -21.26 6.34 41.22
CA LEU A 106 -20.96 7.62 40.59
C LEU A 106 -19.59 8.15 41.04
N PHE A 107 -19.29 8.15 42.34
CA PHE A 107 -18.03 8.67 42.87
C PHE A 107 -16.84 7.80 42.47
N GLU A 108 -16.95 6.48 42.61
CA GLU A 108 -15.84 5.57 42.31
C GLU A 108 -15.53 5.51 40.81
N ARG A 109 -16.55 5.24 39.99
CA ARG A 109 -16.33 4.95 38.58
C ARG A 109 -16.32 6.21 37.73
N ASP A 110 -17.31 7.06 37.92
CA ASP A 110 -17.64 8.11 36.95
C ASP A 110 -16.88 9.42 37.28
N ILE A 111 -17.03 9.93 38.51
CA ILE A 111 -16.33 11.13 39.00
C ILE A 111 -14.83 10.86 39.18
N GLY A 112 -14.46 9.72 39.78
CA GLY A 112 -13.08 9.26 39.84
C GLY A 112 -12.46 8.96 38.47
N GLY A 113 -13.26 8.93 37.40
CA GLY A 113 -12.80 8.83 36.02
C GLY A 113 -12.35 10.16 35.42
N VAL A 114 -12.85 11.30 35.92
CA VAL A 114 -12.61 12.64 35.36
C VAL A 114 -11.13 13.01 35.31
N PRO A 115 -10.33 12.91 36.41
CA PRO A 115 -8.91 13.23 36.34
C PRO A 115 -8.15 12.33 35.36
N ARG A 116 -8.51 11.04 35.30
CA ARG A 116 -7.89 10.07 34.38
C ARG A 116 -8.20 10.40 32.92
N ASP A 117 -9.41 10.87 32.64
CA ASP A 117 -9.80 11.36 31.31
C ASP A 117 -8.96 12.59 30.92
N ILE A 118 -8.90 13.60 31.79
CA ILE A 118 -8.14 14.83 31.56
C ILE A 118 -6.66 14.54 31.32
N GLU A 119 -6.03 13.70 32.15
CA GLU A 119 -4.60 13.34 32.00
C GLU A 119 -4.35 12.62 30.66
N ARG A 120 -5.21 11.67 30.29
CA ARG A 120 -5.13 10.99 28.98
C ARG A 120 -5.31 11.99 27.82
N PHE A 121 -6.21 12.95 27.98
CA PHE A 121 -6.48 13.97 26.96
C PHE A 121 -5.31 14.92 26.76
N LYS A 122 -4.71 15.38 27.86
CA LYS A 122 -3.53 16.24 27.87
C LYS A 122 -2.40 15.66 27.03
N GLY A 123 -2.16 14.35 27.13
CA GLY A 123 -1.17 13.66 26.29
C GLY A 123 -1.58 13.51 24.82
N ARG A 124 -2.88 13.33 24.52
CA ARG A 124 -3.37 13.08 23.16
C ARG A 124 -3.68 14.34 22.34
N SER A 125 -4.08 15.43 22.99
CA SER A 125 -4.56 16.65 22.35
C SER A 125 -4.21 17.88 23.19
N PRO A 126 -2.91 18.21 23.33
CA PRO A 126 -2.44 19.23 24.27
C PRO A 126 -3.05 20.61 24.03
N GLN A 127 -3.31 21.01 22.78
CA GLN A 127 -3.89 22.34 22.48
C GLN A 127 -5.36 22.45 22.90
N ALA A 128 -6.17 21.44 22.60
CA ALA A 128 -7.56 21.40 23.05
C ALA A 128 -7.65 21.29 24.58
N PHE A 129 -6.70 20.58 25.20
CA PHE A 129 -6.56 20.55 26.65
C PHE A 129 -6.22 21.92 27.22
N ILE A 130 -5.20 22.62 26.70
CA ILE A 130 -4.81 23.96 27.18
C ILE A 130 -6.01 24.91 27.10
N TYR A 131 -6.72 24.91 25.97
CA TYR A 131 -7.91 25.74 25.81
C TYR A 131 -9.02 25.37 26.80
N GLY A 132 -9.35 24.08 26.94
CA GLY A 132 -10.37 23.64 27.88
C GLY A 132 -10.01 23.93 29.33
N ALA A 133 -8.76 23.68 29.71
CA ALA A 133 -8.26 23.90 31.07
C ALA A 133 -8.28 25.38 31.46
N GLU A 134 -7.88 26.28 30.57
CA GLU A 134 -7.94 27.73 30.82
C GLU A 134 -9.37 28.23 31.12
N HIS A 135 -10.38 27.56 30.57
CA HIS A 135 -11.78 28.01 30.65
C HIS A 135 -12.60 27.23 31.69
N LEU A 136 -12.26 25.98 32.02
CA LEU A 136 -13.11 25.12 32.84
C LEU A 136 -13.13 25.55 34.31
N LYS A 137 -14.23 26.15 34.76
CA LYS A 137 -14.44 26.56 36.16
C LYS A 137 -15.38 25.61 36.92
N GLN A 138 -16.36 25.04 36.24
CA GLN A 138 -17.44 24.27 36.85
C GLN A 138 -17.84 23.07 36.01
N ILE A 139 -18.18 21.95 36.66
CA ILE A 139 -18.76 20.76 36.04
C ILE A 139 -20.11 20.47 36.70
N TYR A 140 -21.17 20.46 35.92
CA TYR A 140 -22.53 20.15 36.36
C TYR A 140 -22.89 18.72 35.99
N PHE A 141 -23.32 17.95 36.98
CA PHE A 141 -23.84 16.61 36.83
C PHE A 141 -25.36 16.65 37.04
N ASP A 142 -26.09 16.69 35.93
CA ASP A 142 -27.54 16.66 35.90
C ASP A 142 -28.01 15.25 35.56
N TYR A 143 -29.06 14.77 36.21
CA TYR A 143 -29.71 13.52 35.81
C TYR A 143 -31.03 13.83 35.11
N ASP A 144 -31.29 13.14 34.00
CA ASP A 144 -32.57 13.18 33.34
C ASP A 144 -32.95 11.79 32.83
N GLY A 145 -33.85 11.13 33.55
CA GLY A 145 -34.31 9.79 33.18
C GLY A 145 -35.07 9.70 31.84
N SER A 146 -35.40 10.83 31.21
CA SER A 146 -36.06 10.86 29.89
C SER A 146 -35.06 10.79 28.73
N VAL A 147 -33.79 11.15 28.94
CA VAL A 147 -32.76 11.02 27.89
C VAL A 147 -32.14 9.63 27.93
N ARG A 148 -31.94 9.02 26.76
CA ARG A 148 -31.33 7.68 26.65
C ARG A 148 -29.81 7.71 26.67
N GLU A 149 -29.22 8.84 26.27
CA GLU A 149 -27.78 9.01 26.08
C GLU A 149 -27.29 10.18 26.92
N THR A 150 -26.04 10.10 27.39
CA THR A 150 -25.40 11.17 28.15
C THR A 150 -25.13 12.36 27.23
N GLY A 151 -25.78 13.49 27.51
CA GLY A 151 -25.55 14.76 26.82
C GLY A 151 -24.37 15.50 27.44
N ILE A 152 -23.49 16.03 26.60
CA ILE A 152 -22.30 16.77 27.03
C ILE A 152 -22.28 18.11 26.31
N THR A 153 -22.15 19.20 27.07
CA THR A 153 -22.05 20.55 26.51
C THR A 153 -21.07 21.35 27.33
N PHE A 154 -20.03 21.90 26.68
CA PHE A 154 -19.07 22.78 27.32
C PHE A 154 -19.24 24.21 26.78
N ASN A 155 -19.59 25.15 27.66
CA ASN A 155 -19.59 26.57 27.34
C ASN A 155 -18.31 27.19 27.91
N ALA A 156 -17.32 27.39 27.04
CA ALA A 156 -16.03 27.93 27.41
C ALA A 156 -16.12 29.38 27.95
N GLU A 157 -17.02 30.22 27.41
CA GLU A 157 -17.18 31.61 27.88
C GLU A 157 -17.64 31.68 29.34
N ARG A 158 -18.56 30.79 29.73
CA ARG A 158 -19.02 30.65 31.12
C ARG A 158 -18.10 29.79 31.97
N GLY A 159 -17.28 28.96 31.34
CA GLY A 159 -16.43 27.98 31.98
C GLY A 159 -17.20 26.79 32.58
N VAL A 160 -18.32 26.42 31.96
CA VAL A 160 -19.24 25.42 32.52
C VAL A 160 -19.37 24.22 31.60
N LEU A 161 -19.06 23.03 32.12
CA LEU A 161 -19.28 21.75 31.47
C LEU A 161 -20.52 21.07 32.05
N TRP A 162 -21.58 20.93 31.25
CA TRP A 162 -22.76 20.15 31.61
C TRP A 162 -22.62 18.70 31.17
N VAL A 163 -22.87 17.80 32.10
CA VAL A 163 -22.97 16.35 31.91
C VAL A 163 -24.38 15.94 32.30
N ARG A 164 -25.26 15.82 31.30
CA ARG A 164 -26.66 15.37 31.47
C ARG A 164 -26.71 13.86 31.33
N MET A 165 -26.87 13.16 32.43
CA MET A 165 -26.87 11.70 32.53
C MET A 165 -28.27 11.15 32.26
N GLY A 166 -28.40 10.29 31.25
CA GLY A 166 -29.63 9.52 30.98
C GLY A 166 -29.64 8.09 31.56
N GLY A 167 -28.48 7.59 31.95
CA GLY A 167 -28.26 6.24 32.46
C GLY A 167 -27.48 6.22 33.77
N ARG A 168 -27.09 5.01 34.19
CA ARG A 168 -26.34 4.79 35.44
C ARG A 168 -24.82 5.01 35.30
N TYR A 169 -24.34 5.53 34.18
CA TYR A 169 -22.91 5.66 33.91
C TYR A 169 -22.58 6.88 33.07
N ILE A 170 -21.47 7.53 33.40
CA ILE A 170 -20.83 8.56 32.58
C ILE A 170 -19.82 7.84 31.67
N PRO A 171 -19.92 7.95 30.34
CA PRO A 171 -18.94 7.34 29.45
C PRO A 171 -17.51 7.85 29.72
N ASP A 172 -16.51 6.97 29.58
CA ASP A 172 -15.12 7.41 29.54
C ASP A 172 -14.94 8.46 28.42
N GLY A 173 -14.25 9.57 28.70
CA GLY A 173 -13.98 10.59 27.68
C GLY A 173 -14.89 11.83 27.71
N VAL A 174 -15.77 12.00 28.70
CA VAL A 174 -16.74 13.11 28.72
C VAL A 174 -16.09 14.49 28.77
N VAL A 175 -15.07 14.69 29.60
CA VAL A 175 -14.39 15.98 29.68
C VAL A 175 -13.57 16.21 28.43
N SER A 176 -12.86 15.18 27.96
CA SER A 176 -12.16 15.19 26.67
C SER A 176 -13.07 15.63 25.52
N TYR A 177 -14.29 15.07 25.46
CA TYR A 177 -15.27 15.38 24.42
C TYR A 177 -15.75 16.83 24.51
N GLY A 178 -16.08 17.30 25.73
CA GLY A 178 -16.47 18.69 25.96
C GLY A 178 -15.39 19.68 25.56
N PHE A 179 -14.15 19.46 26.00
CA PHE A 179 -12.99 20.28 25.65
C PHE A 179 -12.74 20.29 24.14
N ARG A 180 -12.75 19.11 23.51
CA ARG A 180 -12.54 19.00 22.07
C ARG A 180 -13.62 19.72 21.29
N THR A 181 -14.88 19.59 21.68
CA THR A 181 -16.01 20.22 21.00
C THR A 181 -15.93 21.75 21.08
N ALA A 182 -15.64 22.31 22.27
CA ALA A 182 -15.48 23.75 22.41
C ALA A 182 -14.26 24.29 21.66
N TYR A 183 -13.13 23.57 21.71
CA TYR A 183 -11.94 23.95 20.95
C TYR A 183 -12.19 23.92 19.44
N ASP A 184 -12.81 22.84 18.93
CA ASP A 184 -13.18 22.73 17.52
C ASP A 184 -14.16 23.84 17.10
N ALA A 185 -15.12 24.23 17.95
CA ALA A 185 -16.05 25.34 17.70
C ALA A 185 -15.33 26.69 17.62
N ARG A 186 -14.36 26.95 18.51
CA ARG A 186 -13.48 28.12 18.44
C ARG A 186 -12.70 28.14 17.13
N LEU A 187 -12.15 27.00 16.71
CA LEU A 187 -11.40 26.92 15.46
C LEU A 187 -12.31 27.19 14.26
N ASP A 188 -13.54 26.67 14.24
CA ASP A 188 -14.53 26.99 13.19
C ASP A 188 -14.83 28.49 13.13
N GLN A 189 -15.13 29.12 14.28
CA GLN A 189 -15.38 30.58 14.32
C GLN A 189 -14.19 31.38 13.77
N ARG A 190 -12.96 30.90 13.99
CA ARG A 190 -11.73 31.60 13.60
C ARG A 190 -11.32 31.37 12.15
N PHE A 191 -11.61 30.19 11.61
CA PHE A 191 -10.99 29.72 10.35
C PHE A 191 -11.97 29.23 9.29
N ASP A 192 -13.26 29.03 9.60
CA ASP A 192 -14.24 28.64 8.60
C ASP A 192 -14.32 29.71 7.48
N GLY A 193 -14.21 29.27 6.23
CA GLY A 193 -14.15 30.14 5.07
C GLY A 193 -12.81 30.87 4.84
N ARG A 194 -11.87 30.87 5.80
CA ARG A 194 -10.54 31.49 5.61
C ARG A 194 -9.63 30.63 4.76
N ARG A 195 -8.86 31.29 3.90
CA ARG A 195 -7.87 30.64 3.04
C ARG A 195 -6.52 30.53 3.73
N ALA A 196 -5.75 29.50 3.39
CA ALA A 196 -4.43 29.28 3.96
C ALA A 196 -3.47 30.45 3.74
N GLU A 197 -3.65 31.23 2.67
CA GLU A 197 -2.87 32.43 2.36
C GLU A 197 -3.13 33.58 3.35
N GLU A 198 -4.29 33.62 4.00
CA GLU A 198 -4.75 34.71 4.89
C GLU A 198 -4.41 34.45 6.37
N VAL A 199 -3.84 33.29 6.69
CA VAL A 199 -3.52 32.89 8.06
C VAL A 199 -2.15 33.40 8.44
N ASP A 200 -2.01 33.96 9.65
CA ASP A 200 -0.72 34.45 10.13
C ASP A 200 0.20 33.28 10.54
N PRO A 201 1.54 33.40 10.41
CA PRO A 201 2.46 32.33 10.79
C PRO A 201 2.31 31.84 12.23
N ALA A 202 1.93 32.73 13.16
CA ALA A 202 1.66 32.38 14.55
C ALA A 202 0.43 31.47 14.73
N GLU A 203 -0.48 31.45 13.75
CA GLU A 203 -1.72 30.66 13.77
C GLU A 203 -1.60 29.32 13.03
N PHE A 204 -0.47 29.04 12.36
CA PHE A 204 -0.33 27.86 11.50
C PHE A 204 -0.64 26.53 12.19
N ARG A 205 -0.26 26.35 13.46
CA ARG A 205 -0.55 25.12 14.22
C ARG A 205 -2.05 24.94 14.45
N ASP A 206 -2.73 26.00 14.90
CA ASP A 206 -4.18 25.97 15.11
C ASP A 206 -4.92 25.74 13.79
N TYR A 207 -4.45 26.36 12.70
CA TYR A 207 -5.05 26.20 11.37
C TYR A 207 -4.82 24.79 10.79
N ALA A 208 -3.62 24.21 10.95
CA ALA A 208 -3.37 22.82 10.58
C ALA A 208 -4.25 21.85 11.38
N SER A 209 -4.42 22.10 12.67
CA SER A 209 -5.33 21.34 13.54
C SER A 209 -6.78 21.45 13.07
N TRP A 210 -7.22 22.65 12.68
CA TRP A 210 -8.55 22.89 12.12
C TRP A 210 -8.77 22.14 10.80
N ILE A 211 -7.80 22.16 9.88
CA ILE A 211 -7.87 21.42 8.61
C ILE A 211 -8.10 19.92 8.87
N ASP A 212 -7.32 19.32 9.77
CA ASP A 212 -7.43 17.90 10.08
C ASP A 212 -8.75 17.54 10.76
N SER A 213 -9.17 18.32 11.76
CA SER A 213 -10.31 17.98 12.59
C SER A 213 -11.65 18.40 12.00
N ARG A 214 -11.73 19.54 11.29
CA ARG A 214 -12.97 20.19 10.85
C ARG A 214 -13.01 20.48 9.35
N GLY A 215 -11.93 21.05 8.81
CA GLY A 215 -11.83 21.44 7.41
C GLY A 215 -12.11 20.26 6.47
N PHE A 216 -11.65 19.06 6.85
CA PHE A 216 -11.86 17.83 6.08
C PHE A 216 -13.14 17.05 6.41
N ARG A 217 -14.12 17.69 7.04
CA ARG A 217 -15.49 17.14 7.22
C ARG A 217 -16.45 17.77 6.21
N GLY A 218 -17.66 17.20 6.11
CA GLY A 218 -18.69 17.69 5.20
C GLY A 218 -18.63 17.05 3.81
N ASP A 219 -19.15 17.78 2.83
CA ASP A 219 -19.23 17.38 1.43
C ASP A 219 -17.86 17.38 0.71
N ARG A 220 -17.89 17.06 -0.58
CA ARG A 220 -16.69 16.95 -1.42
C ARG A 220 -16.00 18.30 -1.63
N GLU A 221 -16.75 19.39 -1.79
CA GLU A 221 -16.18 20.72 -2.06
C GLU A 221 -15.43 21.26 -0.85
N ARG A 222 -16.03 21.13 0.34
CA ARG A 222 -15.37 21.52 1.61
C ARG A 222 -14.07 20.75 1.82
N ARG A 223 -14.08 19.44 1.58
CA ARG A 223 -12.87 18.59 1.67
C ARG A 223 -11.81 18.95 0.64
N ALA A 224 -12.21 19.28 -0.59
CA ALA A 224 -11.30 19.77 -1.62
C ALA A 224 -10.66 21.11 -1.19
N GLY A 225 -11.44 22.06 -0.68
CA GLY A 225 -10.93 23.31 -0.11
C GLY A 225 -9.92 23.08 1.02
N ALA A 226 -10.18 22.14 1.92
CA ALA A 226 -9.24 21.79 2.99
C ALA A 226 -7.95 21.15 2.46
N LEU A 227 -8.03 20.30 1.44
CA LEU A 227 -6.85 19.72 0.77
C LEU A 227 -6.00 20.80 0.10
N ARG A 228 -6.63 21.72 -0.64
CA ARG A 228 -5.99 22.91 -1.23
C ARG A 228 -5.27 23.72 -0.15
N ASN A 229 -5.97 24.07 0.92
CA ASN A 229 -5.43 24.88 2.02
C ASN A 229 -4.27 24.17 2.72
N ALA A 230 -4.31 22.85 2.89
CA ALA A 230 -3.20 22.08 3.43
C ALA A 230 -1.95 22.15 2.55
N ALA A 231 -2.09 22.00 1.23
CA ALA A 231 -0.98 22.10 0.29
C ALA A 231 -0.35 23.51 0.26
N VAL A 232 -1.18 24.56 0.32
CA VAL A 232 -0.70 25.95 0.44
C VAL A 232 0.02 26.19 1.78
N LEU A 233 -0.56 25.71 2.88
CA LEU A 233 0.04 25.82 4.21
C LEU A 233 1.38 25.08 4.30
N TRP A 234 1.50 23.92 3.65
CA TRP A 234 2.76 23.19 3.54
C TRP A 234 3.88 24.05 2.93
N ASP A 235 3.60 24.77 1.84
CA ASP A 235 4.60 25.62 1.18
C ASP A 235 5.00 26.80 2.07
N ARG A 236 4.03 27.44 2.72
CA ARG A 236 4.26 28.56 3.66
C ARG A 236 5.02 28.12 4.92
N THR A 237 4.93 26.86 5.32
CA THR A 237 5.63 26.33 6.51
C THR A 237 7.05 25.84 6.24
N ARG A 238 7.53 25.85 4.98
CA ARG A 238 8.90 25.42 4.63
C ARG A 238 9.99 26.21 5.36
N GLN A 239 9.73 27.47 5.67
CA GLN A 239 10.61 28.36 6.45
C GLN A 239 10.09 28.60 7.89
N GLY A 240 9.00 27.94 8.26
CA GLY A 240 8.30 28.09 9.54
C GLY A 240 8.62 26.98 10.54
N PRO A 241 7.72 26.73 11.52
CA PRO A 241 7.89 25.65 12.50
C PRO A 241 7.98 24.28 11.82
N ALA A 242 9.11 23.58 12.02
CA ALA A 242 9.39 22.31 11.36
C ALA A 242 8.40 21.18 11.72
N ASP A 243 7.82 21.24 12.92
CA ASP A 243 6.84 20.26 13.38
C ASP A 243 5.51 20.37 12.62
N VAL A 244 5.00 21.59 12.44
CA VAL A 244 3.78 21.84 11.64
C VAL A 244 4.00 21.41 10.18
N HIS A 245 5.18 21.69 9.61
CA HIS A 245 5.51 21.26 8.25
C HIS A 245 5.50 19.73 8.10
N GLY A 246 6.06 19.01 9.09
CA GLY A 246 6.05 17.55 9.14
C GLY A 246 4.64 16.97 9.26
N GLU A 247 3.81 17.52 10.15
CA GLU A 247 2.41 17.11 10.35
C GLU A 247 1.59 17.26 9.05
N ILE A 248 1.72 18.39 8.35
CA ILE A 248 1.01 18.63 7.09
C ILE A 248 1.51 17.68 5.99
N THR A 249 2.82 17.39 5.95
CA THR A 249 3.41 16.42 5.00
C THR A 249 2.81 15.03 5.18
N GLU A 250 2.72 14.57 6.43
CA GLU A 250 2.10 13.28 6.78
C GLU A 250 0.61 13.28 6.43
N TRP A 251 -0.09 14.38 6.74
CA TRP A 251 -1.51 14.53 6.44
C TRP A 251 -1.78 14.45 4.93
N LEU A 252 -1.09 15.25 4.11
CA LEU A 252 -1.25 15.28 2.66
C LEU A 252 -0.97 13.90 2.02
N SER A 253 0.06 13.20 2.53
CA SER A 253 0.40 11.83 2.08
C SER A 253 -0.74 10.84 2.37
N LYS A 254 -1.41 10.97 3.52
CA LYS A 254 -2.53 10.09 3.89
C LYS A 254 -3.80 10.42 3.10
N LYS A 255 -4.08 11.71 2.86
CA LYS A 255 -5.33 12.18 2.26
C LYS A 255 -5.42 12.03 0.74
N VAL A 256 -4.37 11.59 0.05
CA VAL A 256 -4.48 11.17 -1.36
C VAL A 256 -5.61 10.16 -1.60
N SER A 257 -5.98 9.35 -0.59
CA SER A 257 -7.11 8.43 -0.69
C SER A 257 -8.46 9.12 -0.98
N PHE A 258 -8.62 10.39 -0.63
CA PHE A 258 -9.82 11.14 -0.97
C PHE A 258 -9.90 11.40 -2.48
N LEU A 259 -8.82 11.88 -3.09
CA LEU A 259 -8.75 12.04 -4.54
C LEU A 259 -8.95 10.70 -5.24
N VAL A 260 -8.25 9.67 -4.78
CA VAL A 260 -8.32 8.31 -5.35
C VAL A 260 -9.71 7.70 -5.25
N GLN A 261 -10.40 7.85 -4.12
CA GLN A 261 -11.76 7.36 -3.96
C GLN A 261 -12.76 8.09 -4.86
N ALA A 262 -12.54 9.39 -5.11
CA ALA A 262 -13.39 10.16 -6.00
C ALA A 262 -13.22 9.69 -7.45
N TYR A 263 -11.99 9.55 -7.94
CA TYR A 263 -11.73 8.96 -9.26
C TYR A 263 -12.26 7.53 -9.38
N GLY A 264 -12.08 6.70 -8.35
CA GLY A 264 -12.55 5.32 -8.38
C GLY A 264 -14.08 5.14 -8.40
N ARG A 265 -14.84 6.12 -7.90
CA ARG A 265 -16.31 6.03 -7.74
C ARG A 265 -17.11 7.00 -8.61
N HIS A 266 -16.50 8.12 -8.99
CA HIS A 266 -17.14 9.27 -9.63
C HIS A 266 -16.26 9.87 -10.74
N ALA A 267 -15.51 9.02 -11.48
CA ALA A 267 -14.56 9.46 -12.52
C ALA A 267 -15.15 10.53 -13.45
N ASP A 268 -16.29 10.25 -14.08
CA ASP A 268 -16.97 11.18 -15.01
C ASP A 268 -17.26 12.56 -14.39
N GLU A 269 -17.61 12.60 -13.09
CA GLU A 269 -17.91 13.86 -12.40
C GLU A 269 -16.64 14.67 -12.14
N VAL A 270 -15.55 14.02 -11.74
CA VAL A 270 -14.30 14.70 -11.33
C VAL A 270 -13.41 15.04 -12.53
N GLU A 271 -13.41 14.23 -13.59
CA GLU A 271 -12.73 14.54 -14.85
C GLU A 271 -13.34 15.76 -15.54
N GLY A 272 -14.65 16.00 -15.33
CA GLY A 272 -15.32 17.22 -15.78
C GLY A 272 -15.03 18.48 -14.94
N GLN A 273 -14.36 18.35 -13.78
CA GLN A 273 -14.01 19.49 -12.93
C GLN A 273 -12.69 20.11 -13.41
N GLY A 274 -12.80 21.08 -14.33
CA GLY A 274 -11.65 21.82 -14.82
C GLY A 274 -10.99 22.78 -13.81
N PRO A 275 -9.91 23.46 -14.22
CA PRO A 275 -9.26 24.52 -13.43
C PRO A 275 -10.26 25.60 -12.98
N GLY A 276 -10.10 26.12 -11.75
CA GLY A 276 -10.98 27.14 -11.17
C GLY A 276 -12.21 26.59 -10.45
N THR A 277 -12.44 25.27 -10.47
CA THR A 277 -13.40 24.61 -9.58
C THR A 277 -12.73 24.28 -8.25
N PRO A 278 -13.47 24.16 -7.12
CA PRO A 278 -12.87 23.77 -5.84
C PRO A 278 -12.11 22.44 -5.90
N TRP A 279 -12.57 21.51 -6.74
CA TRP A 279 -11.89 20.23 -6.99
C TRP A 279 -10.60 20.40 -7.78
N GLY A 280 -10.66 21.06 -8.94
CA GLY A 280 -9.51 21.28 -9.82
C GLY A 280 -8.38 22.04 -9.10
N ASP A 281 -8.72 23.08 -8.34
CA ASP A 281 -7.75 23.86 -7.56
C ASP A 281 -7.08 23.01 -6.45
N ALA A 282 -7.83 22.10 -5.84
CA ALA A 282 -7.30 21.20 -4.81
C ALA A 282 -6.39 20.13 -5.40
N GLU A 283 -6.76 19.55 -6.54
CA GLU A 283 -5.92 18.60 -7.26
C GLU A 283 -4.64 19.25 -7.76
N GLU A 284 -4.72 20.44 -8.37
CA GLU A 284 -3.54 21.18 -8.84
C GLU A 284 -2.59 21.49 -7.68
N ALA A 285 -3.12 22.01 -6.56
CA ALA A 285 -2.32 22.30 -5.38
C ALA A 285 -1.67 21.04 -4.80
N TRP A 286 -2.39 19.92 -4.76
CA TRP A 286 -1.86 18.64 -4.30
C TRP A 286 -0.80 18.08 -5.26
N CYS A 287 -1.00 18.16 -6.58
CA CYS A 287 -0.01 17.72 -7.57
C CYS A 287 1.29 18.53 -7.46
N LYS A 288 1.16 19.86 -7.33
CA LYS A 288 2.30 20.76 -7.08
C LYS A 288 3.04 20.38 -5.80
N TRP A 289 2.29 20.07 -4.73
CA TRP A 289 2.87 19.59 -3.47
C TRP A 289 3.64 18.28 -3.67
N VAL A 290 3.06 17.26 -4.30
CA VAL A 290 3.73 15.96 -4.53
C VAL A 290 5.07 16.18 -5.23
N ASN A 291 5.08 16.92 -6.34
CA ASN A 291 6.31 17.16 -7.11
C ASN A 291 7.39 17.87 -6.28
N ALA A 292 7.00 18.85 -5.45
CA ALA A 292 7.94 19.59 -4.62
C ALA A 292 8.42 18.79 -3.40
N ALA A 293 7.54 18.01 -2.78
CA ALA A 293 7.81 17.28 -1.55
C ALA A 293 8.54 15.95 -1.82
N TRP A 294 8.32 15.32 -2.99
CA TRP A 294 8.79 13.97 -3.30
C TRP A 294 10.26 13.69 -2.92
N PRO A 295 11.24 14.56 -3.25
CA PRO A 295 12.64 14.32 -2.90
C PRO A 295 12.90 14.26 -1.38
N GLY A 296 12.07 14.93 -0.57
CA GLY A 296 12.17 14.96 0.90
C GLY A 296 11.30 13.95 1.62
N LEU A 297 10.34 13.30 0.94
CA LEU A 297 9.49 12.27 1.55
C LEU A 297 10.32 11.04 1.97
N ASN A 298 9.97 10.45 3.11
CA ASN A 298 10.54 9.17 3.54
C ASN A 298 9.95 8.00 2.73
N ASP A 299 10.52 6.80 2.90
CA ASP A 299 10.11 5.63 2.10
C ASP A 299 8.68 5.15 2.39
N GLU A 300 8.18 5.33 3.62
CA GLU A 300 6.79 5.01 3.98
C GLU A 300 5.80 5.92 3.25
N GLN A 301 6.09 7.22 3.21
CA GLN A 301 5.28 8.23 2.52
C GLN A 301 5.29 7.98 1.01
N ARG A 302 6.46 7.73 0.40
CA ARG A 302 6.57 7.40 -1.03
C ARG A 302 5.80 6.14 -1.38
N ALA A 303 5.93 5.08 -0.57
CA ALA A 303 5.21 3.83 -0.78
C ALA A 303 3.69 4.04 -0.67
N THR A 304 3.23 4.80 0.33
CA THR A 304 1.82 5.11 0.53
C THR A 304 1.23 5.91 -0.63
N LEU A 305 1.98 6.87 -1.18
CA LEU A 305 1.55 7.64 -2.34
C LEU A 305 1.45 6.76 -3.58
N LEU A 306 2.51 6.02 -3.93
CA LEU A 306 2.52 5.19 -5.14
C LEU A 306 1.45 4.09 -5.09
N ASP A 307 1.29 3.39 -3.97
CA ASP A 307 0.25 2.37 -3.77
C ASP A 307 -1.16 2.90 -4.08
N LYS A 308 -1.41 4.17 -3.75
CA LYS A 308 -2.72 4.79 -3.95
C LYS A 308 -2.89 5.44 -5.32
N MET A 309 -1.82 5.94 -5.94
CA MET A 309 -1.89 6.69 -7.19
C MET A 309 -2.10 5.81 -8.43
N TYR A 310 -1.79 4.52 -8.37
CA TYR A 310 -2.12 3.57 -9.45
C TYR A 310 -3.59 3.15 -9.42
N ILE A 311 -4.49 4.07 -9.79
CA ILE A 311 -5.94 3.82 -9.71
C ILE A 311 -6.39 2.89 -10.84
N ARG A 312 -6.93 1.73 -10.45
CA ARG A 312 -7.52 0.75 -11.38
C ARG A 312 -9.00 1.05 -11.62
N ARG A 313 -9.46 0.94 -12.86
CA ARG A 313 -10.88 1.03 -13.23
C ARG A 313 -11.66 -0.12 -12.60
N THR A 314 -12.75 0.17 -11.89
CA THR A 314 -13.64 -0.85 -11.32
C THR A 314 -14.91 -0.99 -12.19
N GLY A 315 -15.07 -2.11 -12.92
CA GLY A 315 -16.24 -2.31 -13.80
C GLY A 315 -15.97 -3.19 -15.03
N ARG A 316 -17.03 -3.71 -15.69
CA ARG A 316 -16.98 -4.68 -16.82
C ARG A 316 -16.48 -4.02 -18.12
N GLY A 317 -15.41 -4.56 -18.68
CA GLY A 317 -14.78 -4.12 -19.94
C GLY A 317 -13.27 -4.31 -19.89
N ARG A 318 -12.83 -5.46 -19.37
CA ARG A 318 -11.41 -5.82 -19.27
C ARG A 318 -10.94 -6.21 -20.66
N GLU A 319 -10.05 -5.44 -21.27
CA GLU A 319 -8.96 -6.04 -22.05
C GLU A 319 -7.81 -5.06 -22.34
N ASP A 320 -8.07 -3.78 -22.57
CA ASP A 320 -7.00 -2.91 -23.13
C ASP A 320 -6.31 -1.96 -22.14
N ASP A 321 -7.06 -1.25 -21.27
CA ASP A 321 -6.47 -0.33 -20.27
C ASP A 321 -7.14 -0.44 -18.89
N PRO A 322 -6.45 -1.01 -17.88
CA PRO A 322 -7.00 -1.17 -16.55
C PRO A 322 -6.84 0.07 -15.66
N TYR A 323 -6.13 1.13 -16.07
CA TYR A 323 -5.85 2.29 -15.22
C TYR A 323 -6.63 3.53 -15.65
N LEU A 324 -6.84 4.45 -14.71
CA LEU A 324 -7.17 5.83 -15.03
C LEU A 324 -5.84 6.58 -15.19
N ARG A 325 -5.54 7.06 -16.40
CA ARG A 325 -4.22 7.65 -16.75
C ARG A 325 -4.20 9.16 -16.69
N ASP A 326 -5.31 9.80 -17.06
CA ASP A 326 -5.44 11.26 -17.09
C ASP A 326 -5.75 11.86 -15.70
N ILE A 327 -5.47 11.11 -14.64
CA ILE A 327 -5.65 11.51 -13.25
C ILE A 327 -4.38 12.18 -12.74
N PHE A 328 -4.51 13.16 -11.86
CA PHE A 328 -3.37 13.93 -11.37
C PHE A 328 -2.50 14.51 -12.51
N PRO A 329 -3.07 15.31 -13.44
CA PRO A 329 -2.39 15.75 -14.67
C PRO A 329 -1.07 16.50 -14.42
N GLY A 330 -0.85 17.01 -13.21
CA GLY A 330 0.40 17.64 -12.80
C GLY A 330 1.50 16.69 -12.32
N VAL A 331 1.25 15.38 -12.16
CA VAL A 331 2.23 14.43 -11.60
C VAL A 331 2.66 13.41 -12.66
N ASP A 332 3.95 13.41 -13.03
CA ASP A 332 4.53 12.34 -13.85
C ASP A 332 4.82 11.11 -12.96
N LEU A 333 3.78 10.30 -12.71
CA LEU A 333 3.86 9.09 -11.90
C LEU A 333 4.91 8.09 -12.41
N PHE A 334 5.13 8.07 -13.72
CA PHE A 334 6.14 7.25 -14.36
C PHE A 334 7.56 7.70 -13.93
N GLN A 335 7.85 9.00 -13.97
CA GLN A 335 9.14 9.52 -13.51
C GLN A 335 9.36 9.35 -12.00
N LEU A 336 8.32 9.53 -11.18
CA LEU A 336 8.43 9.26 -9.74
C LEU A 336 8.83 7.81 -9.46
N SER A 337 8.26 6.88 -10.23
CA SER A 337 8.55 5.44 -10.14
C SER A 337 9.94 5.09 -10.69
N LEU A 338 10.38 5.72 -11.78
CA LEU A 338 11.76 5.59 -12.25
C LEU A 338 12.78 6.06 -11.20
N GLY A 339 12.49 7.13 -10.46
CA GLY A 339 13.33 7.57 -9.35
C GLY A 339 13.46 6.51 -8.23
N VAL A 340 12.44 5.67 -8.02
CA VAL A 340 12.54 4.52 -7.09
C VAL A 340 13.39 3.41 -7.68
N LEU A 341 13.25 3.12 -8.98
CA LEU A 341 14.07 2.14 -9.68
C LEU A 341 15.56 2.53 -9.62
N ASP A 342 15.90 3.80 -9.85
CA ASP A 342 17.28 4.30 -9.77
C ASP A 342 17.87 4.18 -8.37
N ARG A 343 17.06 4.40 -7.33
CA ARG A 343 17.46 4.17 -5.93
C ARG A 343 17.75 2.69 -5.67
N TRP A 344 16.94 1.78 -6.20
CA TRP A 344 17.16 0.34 -6.07
C TRP A 344 18.46 -0.09 -6.74
N VAL A 345 18.74 0.39 -7.95
CA VAL A 345 20.03 0.16 -8.66
C VAL A 345 21.20 0.71 -7.85
N THR A 346 21.10 1.96 -7.38
CA THR A 346 22.16 2.61 -6.58
C THR A 346 22.44 1.86 -5.27
N ALA A 347 21.42 1.21 -4.70
CA ALA A 347 21.54 0.42 -3.49
C ALA A 347 22.14 -0.98 -3.71
N GLY A 348 22.55 -1.33 -4.93
CA GLY A 348 23.06 -2.67 -5.25
C GLY A 348 21.96 -3.74 -5.31
N HIS A 349 20.76 -3.32 -5.73
CA HIS A 349 19.66 -4.21 -6.09
C HIS A 349 19.16 -5.14 -4.95
N PRO A 350 18.89 -4.61 -3.75
CA PRO A 350 18.46 -5.44 -2.64
C PRO A 350 17.13 -6.15 -2.95
N THR A 351 17.11 -7.47 -2.78
CA THR A 351 15.94 -8.34 -3.02
C THR A 351 15.74 -9.35 -1.89
N PRO A 352 15.42 -8.89 -0.67
CA PRO A 352 15.31 -9.79 0.48
C PRO A 352 14.20 -10.83 0.29
N ALA A 353 14.47 -12.04 0.77
CA ALA A 353 13.53 -13.17 0.72
C ALA A 353 12.18 -12.87 1.42
N ARG A 354 12.22 -12.03 2.47
CA ARG A 354 11.03 -11.60 3.22
C ARG A 354 11.09 -10.10 3.47
N VAL A 355 9.95 -9.45 3.26
CA VAL A 355 9.73 -8.04 3.57
C VAL A 355 8.64 -7.97 4.63
N THR A 356 8.97 -7.35 5.75
CA THR A 356 8.05 -7.07 6.85
C THR A 356 7.34 -5.73 6.65
N ARG A 357 6.23 -5.51 7.36
CA ARG A 357 5.48 -4.25 7.31
C ARG A 357 6.26 -3.02 7.81
N ARG A 358 7.39 -3.21 8.47
CA ARG A 358 8.23 -2.12 9.02
C ARG A 358 9.42 -1.76 8.12
N GLU A 359 9.71 -2.56 7.09
CA GLU A 359 10.82 -2.32 6.16
C GLU A 359 10.33 -1.49 4.97
N HIS A 360 10.03 -0.22 5.21
CA HIS A 360 9.39 0.66 4.23
C HIS A 360 10.19 0.81 2.92
N THR A 361 11.53 0.88 2.99
CA THR A 361 12.39 0.89 1.79
C THR A 361 12.19 -0.35 0.92
N GLN A 362 12.13 -1.52 1.55
CA GLN A 362 11.96 -2.79 0.84
C GLN A 362 10.54 -2.95 0.30
N GLN A 363 9.53 -2.40 0.98
CA GLN A 363 8.17 -2.32 0.43
C GLN A 363 8.12 -1.41 -0.79
N LEU A 364 8.78 -0.25 -0.74
CA LEU A 364 8.85 0.67 -1.87
C LEU A 364 9.47 -0.01 -3.10
N TYR A 365 10.56 -0.76 -2.94
CA TYR A 365 11.14 -1.55 -4.03
C TYR A 365 10.23 -2.69 -4.48
N LEU A 366 9.54 -3.35 -3.55
CA LEU A 366 8.60 -4.41 -3.89
C LEU A 366 7.42 -3.91 -4.74
N TRP A 367 6.91 -2.70 -4.47
CA TRP A 367 5.80 -2.09 -5.20
C TRP A 367 6.18 -1.57 -6.58
N VAL A 368 7.39 -1.03 -6.74
CA VAL A 368 7.81 -0.45 -8.02
C VAL A 368 8.59 -1.44 -8.86
N VAL A 369 9.66 -2.00 -8.31
CA VAL A 369 10.59 -2.84 -9.07
C VAL A 369 10.03 -4.25 -9.23
N CYS A 370 9.43 -4.81 -8.17
CA CYS A 370 9.07 -6.23 -8.08
C CYS A 370 10.15 -7.12 -8.74
N ALA A 371 11.40 -6.99 -8.28
CA ALA A 371 12.50 -7.78 -8.82
C ALA A 371 12.32 -9.28 -8.47
N PRO A 372 12.70 -10.19 -9.38
CA PRO A 372 12.66 -11.62 -9.10
C PRO A 372 13.58 -11.97 -7.93
N ARG A 373 13.23 -13.01 -7.19
CA ARG A 373 13.97 -13.44 -6.01
C ARG A 373 14.91 -14.58 -6.36
N PRO A 374 16.09 -14.66 -5.75
CA PRO A 374 17.03 -15.77 -6.00
C PRO A 374 16.55 -17.16 -5.50
N GLU A 375 15.39 -17.28 -4.83
CA GLU A 375 14.95 -18.54 -4.20
C GLU A 375 14.38 -19.59 -5.20
N GLY A 376 15.28 -20.33 -5.83
CA GLY A 376 15.03 -21.64 -6.46
C GLY A 376 13.87 -21.67 -7.47
N ARG A 377 13.12 -22.78 -7.51
CA ARG A 377 12.01 -22.99 -8.49
C ARG A 377 10.86 -21.95 -8.42
N ARG A 378 10.86 -21.04 -7.45
CA ARG A 378 9.86 -19.97 -7.27
C ARG A 378 10.43 -18.57 -7.53
N MET A 379 11.55 -18.48 -8.25
CA MET A 379 12.26 -17.22 -8.59
C MET A 379 11.35 -16.08 -9.06
N TYR A 380 10.21 -16.41 -9.67
CA TYR A 380 9.26 -15.46 -10.23
C TYR A 380 7.84 -15.56 -9.64
N ASP A 381 7.67 -16.08 -8.41
CA ASP A 381 6.36 -16.15 -7.75
C ASP A 381 5.93 -14.76 -7.23
N ARG A 382 4.67 -14.42 -7.47
CA ARG A 382 4.10 -13.07 -7.30
C ARG A 382 3.68 -12.75 -5.88
N GLY A 383 3.81 -13.71 -4.94
CA GLY A 383 2.99 -13.79 -3.72
C GLY A 383 2.84 -12.54 -2.84
N ARG A 384 3.64 -11.47 -3.03
CA ARG A 384 3.48 -10.19 -2.33
C ARG A 384 3.76 -8.92 -3.15
N CYS A 385 4.14 -8.99 -4.42
CA CYS A 385 4.44 -7.77 -5.18
C CYS A 385 3.22 -7.30 -5.99
N ASP A 386 2.97 -6.00 -6.03
CA ASP A 386 2.14 -5.41 -7.08
C ASP A 386 3.05 -4.97 -8.23
N SER A 387 2.63 -5.23 -9.47
CA SER A 387 3.35 -4.87 -10.68
C SER A 387 2.70 -3.65 -11.34
N ASP A 388 2.15 -2.74 -10.55
CA ASP A 388 1.33 -1.62 -11.04
C ASP A 388 2.15 -0.66 -11.89
N PHE A 389 3.38 -0.33 -11.48
CA PHE A 389 4.29 0.47 -12.30
C PHE A 389 4.50 -0.15 -13.69
N TRP A 390 4.89 -1.42 -13.74
CA TRP A 390 5.12 -2.13 -14.99
C TRP A 390 3.88 -2.17 -15.86
N ARG A 391 2.72 -2.51 -15.27
CA ARG A 391 1.46 -2.62 -16.02
C ARG A 391 0.98 -1.26 -16.53
N HIS A 392 1.05 -0.23 -15.70
CA HIS A 392 0.73 1.14 -16.07
C HIS A 392 1.60 1.59 -17.25
N ALA A 393 2.91 1.34 -17.19
CA ALA A 393 3.81 1.71 -18.26
C ALA A 393 3.56 0.94 -19.57
N VAL A 394 3.34 -0.38 -19.53
CA VAL A 394 3.23 -1.17 -20.79
C VAL A 394 1.89 -1.05 -21.49
N THR A 395 0.83 -0.68 -20.77
CA THR A 395 -0.51 -0.55 -21.35
C THR A 395 -0.66 0.74 -22.17
N ASP A 396 0.22 1.72 -21.98
CA ASP A 396 0.30 2.94 -22.79
C ASP A 396 1.47 2.86 -23.78
N SER A 397 1.23 3.11 -25.07
CA SER A 397 2.32 3.00 -26.05
C SER A 397 3.43 4.03 -25.82
N GLN A 398 3.09 5.27 -25.43
CA GLN A 398 4.10 6.30 -25.20
C GLN A 398 4.90 6.01 -23.93
N LEU A 399 4.26 5.60 -22.83
CA LEU A 399 4.97 5.21 -21.61
C LEU A 399 5.76 3.92 -21.80
N ARG A 400 5.28 2.99 -22.62
CA ARG A 400 5.99 1.76 -22.96
C ARG A 400 7.26 2.05 -23.73
N ASP A 401 7.20 2.89 -24.76
CA ASP A 401 8.38 3.33 -25.51
C ASP A 401 9.38 4.05 -24.59
N ARG A 402 8.89 4.94 -23.73
CA ARG A 402 9.71 5.59 -22.69
C ARG A 402 10.35 4.57 -21.76
N LEU A 403 9.60 3.57 -21.28
CA LEU A 403 10.11 2.52 -20.40
C LEU A 403 11.22 1.72 -21.07
N PHE A 404 11.00 1.28 -22.30
CA PHE A 404 11.99 0.49 -23.03
C PHE A 404 13.26 1.30 -23.30
N ALA A 405 13.12 2.55 -23.74
CA ALA A 405 14.26 3.45 -23.91
C ALA A 405 15.04 3.66 -22.60
N GLU A 406 14.33 3.84 -21.49
CA GLU A 406 14.93 4.05 -20.17
C GLU A 406 15.67 2.82 -19.62
N ILE A 407 15.18 1.61 -19.91
CA ILE A 407 15.88 0.37 -19.54
C ILE A 407 17.08 0.13 -20.43
N LEU A 408 16.94 0.32 -21.75
CA LEU A 408 18.07 0.25 -22.69
C LEU A 408 19.18 1.23 -22.31
N ARG A 409 18.82 2.47 -21.94
CA ARG A 409 19.76 3.50 -21.52
C ARG A 409 20.52 3.15 -20.24
N ARG A 410 19.89 2.42 -19.30
CA ARG A 410 20.52 2.01 -18.03
C ARG A 410 21.57 0.91 -18.21
N ASP A 411 21.41 0.06 -19.23
CA ASP A 411 22.29 -1.08 -19.50
C ASP A 411 22.54 -1.96 -18.25
N ASP A 412 21.47 -2.22 -17.51
CA ASP A 412 21.50 -2.99 -16.27
C ASP A 412 20.74 -4.33 -16.44
N ASP A 413 21.45 -5.43 -16.26
CA ASP A 413 20.93 -6.79 -16.44
C ASP A 413 19.79 -7.08 -15.45
N GLN A 414 19.88 -6.61 -14.20
CA GLN A 414 18.88 -6.92 -13.18
C GLN A 414 17.60 -6.09 -13.35
N VAL A 415 17.71 -4.85 -13.83
CA VAL A 415 16.55 -4.06 -14.27
C VAL A 415 15.87 -4.71 -15.48
N THR A 416 16.66 -5.18 -16.45
CA THR A 416 16.15 -5.89 -17.62
C THR A 416 15.42 -7.17 -17.20
N GLU A 417 16.01 -7.94 -16.30
CA GLU A 417 15.41 -9.13 -15.72
C GLU A 417 14.11 -8.81 -14.97
N ALA A 418 14.07 -7.74 -14.16
CA ALA A 418 12.86 -7.28 -13.48
C ALA A 418 11.74 -6.94 -14.45
N LEU A 419 12.02 -6.25 -15.57
CA LEU A 419 11.05 -5.98 -16.62
C LEU A 419 10.45 -7.30 -17.15
N PHE A 420 11.28 -8.19 -17.70
CA PHE A 420 10.80 -9.41 -18.36
C PHE A 420 10.12 -10.38 -17.37
N ALA A 421 10.57 -10.40 -16.11
CA ALA A 421 9.92 -11.16 -15.04
C ALA A 421 8.49 -10.68 -14.76
N ASN A 422 8.23 -9.38 -14.90
CA ASN A 422 6.92 -8.77 -14.71
C ASN A 422 6.04 -8.86 -15.96
N LEU A 423 6.63 -8.80 -17.17
CA LEU A 423 5.89 -8.87 -18.44
C LEU A 423 5.07 -10.16 -18.63
N LYS A 424 5.53 -11.28 -18.08
CA LYS A 424 4.85 -12.59 -18.17
C LYS A 424 3.39 -12.59 -17.69
N TRP A 425 3.03 -11.60 -16.88
CA TRP A 425 1.72 -11.47 -16.29
C TRP A 425 0.76 -10.61 -17.12
N PHE A 426 1.24 -10.07 -18.23
CA PHE A 426 0.48 -9.23 -19.15
C PHE A 426 0.20 -10.02 -20.45
N SER A 427 -0.32 -9.37 -21.49
CA SER A 427 -0.60 -10.04 -22.76
C SER A 427 0.70 -10.52 -23.43
N SER A 428 0.56 -11.54 -24.29
CA SER A 428 1.66 -12.04 -25.14
C SER A 428 2.24 -10.92 -26.01
N ASP A 429 1.40 -9.99 -26.48
CA ASP A 429 1.79 -8.91 -27.38
C ASP A 429 2.78 -7.95 -26.72
N TYR A 430 2.54 -7.52 -25.48
CA TYR A 430 3.48 -6.65 -24.75
C TYR A 430 4.83 -7.34 -24.52
N THR A 431 4.80 -8.64 -24.26
CA THR A 431 6.02 -9.44 -24.07
C THR A 431 6.83 -9.54 -25.37
N LEU A 432 6.18 -9.82 -26.49
CA LEU A 432 6.81 -9.90 -27.81
C LEU A 432 7.33 -8.55 -28.29
N GLU A 433 6.57 -7.49 -28.05
CA GLU A 433 6.97 -6.13 -28.39
C GLU A 433 8.25 -5.73 -27.63
N ALA A 434 8.28 -5.94 -26.31
CA ALA A 434 9.50 -5.72 -25.52
C ALA A 434 10.66 -6.58 -26.03
N TRP A 435 10.42 -7.87 -26.26
CA TRP A 435 11.46 -8.78 -26.74
C TRP A 435 12.05 -8.36 -28.09
N ARG A 436 11.22 -7.88 -29.02
CA ARG A 436 11.65 -7.35 -30.32
C ARG A 436 12.35 -5.99 -30.19
N HIS A 437 11.85 -5.11 -29.33
CA HIS A 437 12.43 -3.77 -29.11
C HIS A 437 13.88 -3.86 -28.62
N PHE A 438 14.18 -4.85 -27.78
CA PHE A 438 15.52 -5.04 -27.23
C PHE A 438 16.50 -5.75 -28.18
N GLU A 439 16.09 -6.16 -29.39
CA GLU A 439 16.97 -6.85 -30.37
C GLU A 439 18.25 -6.06 -30.71
N THR A 440 18.22 -4.73 -30.52
CA THR A 440 19.36 -3.83 -30.76
C THR A 440 20.43 -3.89 -29.66
N SER A 441 20.12 -4.45 -28.48
CA SER A 441 21.03 -4.63 -27.34
C SER A 441 21.23 -6.12 -27.04
N PRO A 442 22.25 -6.79 -27.62
CA PRO A 442 22.42 -8.24 -27.50
C PRO A 442 22.50 -8.75 -26.05
N GLN A 443 23.10 -7.98 -25.15
CA GLN A 443 23.23 -8.34 -23.74
C GLN A 443 21.87 -8.34 -23.06
N GLN A 444 21.16 -7.22 -23.07
CA GLN A 444 19.84 -7.10 -22.43
C GLN A 444 18.80 -8.01 -23.11
N TRP A 445 18.87 -8.18 -24.43
CA TRP A 445 18.03 -9.13 -25.15
C TRP A 445 18.28 -10.57 -24.69
N SER A 446 19.54 -10.94 -24.46
CA SER A 446 19.92 -12.25 -23.95
C SER A 446 19.37 -12.49 -22.54
N VAL A 447 19.44 -11.47 -21.66
CA VAL A 447 18.83 -11.50 -20.33
C VAL A 447 17.32 -11.70 -20.42
N GLY A 448 16.63 -10.86 -21.20
CA GLY A 448 15.18 -10.97 -21.39
C GLY A 448 14.77 -12.32 -21.96
N THR A 449 15.50 -12.82 -22.96
CA THR A 449 15.27 -14.13 -23.55
C THR A 449 15.44 -15.25 -22.53
N ARG A 450 16.48 -15.20 -21.69
CA ARG A 450 16.67 -16.16 -20.59
C ARG A 450 15.47 -16.18 -19.65
N VAL A 451 15.07 -15.01 -19.14
CA VAL A 451 13.94 -14.88 -18.21
C VAL A 451 12.66 -15.42 -18.83
N LEU A 452 12.33 -15.02 -20.06
CA LEU A 452 11.15 -15.53 -20.77
C LEU A 452 11.22 -17.04 -20.97
N SER A 453 12.40 -17.58 -21.33
CA SER A 453 12.63 -19.02 -21.51
C SER A 453 12.35 -19.82 -20.23
N GLU A 454 12.84 -19.34 -19.09
CA GLU A 454 12.59 -19.97 -17.78
C GLU A 454 11.10 -19.94 -17.40
N LEU A 455 10.39 -18.92 -17.86
CA LEU A 455 8.97 -18.73 -17.65
C LEU A 455 8.09 -19.45 -18.68
N MET A 456 8.68 -20.02 -19.74
CA MET A 456 7.92 -20.64 -20.83
C MET A 456 6.98 -21.72 -20.33
N SER A 457 7.31 -22.48 -19.30
CA SER A 457 6.43 -23.51 -18.72
C SER A 457 5.05 -22.96 -18.30
N TYR A 458 4.96 -21.67 -17.98
CA TYR A 458 3.73 -20.98 -17.57
C TYR A 458 3.13 -20.09 -18.66
N SER A 459 3.85 -19.89 -19.76
CA SER A 459 3.41 -19.03 -20.87
C SER A 459 2.27 -19.66 -21.68
N ARG A 460 1.49 -18.79 -22.33
CA ARG A 460 0.42 -19.16 -23.26
C ARG A 460 1.01 -19.77 -24.55
N GLN A 461 0.25 -20.64 -25.21
CA GLN A 461 0.70 -21.40 -26.38
C GLN A 461 1.00 -20.52 -27.60
N ASP A 462 0.24 -19.43 -27.78
CA ASP A 462 0.43 -18.41 -28.82
C ASP A 462 1.79 -17.71 -28.69
N LEU A 463 2.17 -17.29 -27.48
CA LEU A 463 3.48 -16.67 -27.24
C LEU A 463 4.63 -17.60 -27.63
N ARG A 464 4.54 -18.89 -27.23
CA ARG A 464 5.55 -19.90 -27.57
C ARG A 464 5.70 -20.08 -29.07
N ALA A 465 4.58 -20.20 -29.79
CA ALA A 465 4.57 -20.37 -31.23
C ALA A 465 5.22 -19.16 -31.95
N GLN A 466 4.84 -17.94 -31.55
CA GLN A 466 5.40 -16.73 -32.14
C GLN A 466 6.91 -16.58 -31.85
N MET A 467 7.34 -16.85 -30.62
CA MET A 467 8.76 -16.83 -30.27
C MET A 467 9.56 -17.90 -31.02
N TYR A 468 8.98 -19.08 -31.27
CA TYR A 468 9.58 -20.12 -32.11
C TYR A 468 9.78 -19.63 -33.55
N ASP A 469 8.75 -19.06 -34.17
CA ASP A 469 8.84 -18.54 -35.54
C ASP A 469 9.88 -17.41 -35.67
N ASP A 470 9.87 -16.47 -34.72
CA ASP A 470 10.85 -15.39 -34.66
C ASP A 470 12.28 -15.90 -34.45
N SER A 471 12.46 -17.02 -33.73
CA SER A 471 13.78 -17.60 -33.49
C SER A 471 14.48 -18.02 -34.79
N VAL A 472 13.73 -18.55 -35.76
CA VAL A 472 14.25 -18.93 -37.09
C VAL A 472 14.73 -17.71 -37.86
N ARG A 473 13.93 -16.63 -37.85
CA ARG A 473 14.28 -15.34 -38.46
C ARG A 473 15.55 -14.77 -37.82
N LEU A 474 15.61 -14.74 -36.49
CA LEU A 474 16.70 -14.12 -35.72
C LEU A 474 18.01 -14.89 -35.82
N TRP A 475 17.97 -16.22 -35.83
CA TRP A 475 19.16 -17.05 -35.92
C TRP A 475 20.04 -16.72 -37.13
N ARG A 476 19.40 -16.51 -38.28
CA ARG A 476 20.08 -16.24 -39.54
C ARG A 476 20.67 -14.83 -39.57
N ARG A 477 19.95 -13.84 -39.02
CA ARG A 477 20.32 -12.43 -39.06
C ARG A 477 21.32 -12.03 -37.99
N ASN A 478 21.26 -12.65 -36.81
CA ASN A 478 21.96 -12.17 -35.63
C ASN A 478 22.79 -13.27 -34.94
N PRO A 479 24.03 -13.53 -35.42
CA PRO A 479 24.90 -14.54 -34.81
C PRO A 479 25.17 -14.35 -33.33
N ARG A 480 25.16 -13.09 -32.83
CA ARG A 480 25.38 -12.78 -31.41
C ARG A 480 24.26 -13.26 -30.49
N LEU A 481 23.06 -13.50 -31.02
CA LEU A 481 21.88 -13.89 -30.23
C LEU A 481 21.69 -15.43 -30.15
N ARG A 482 22.50 -16.19 -30.89
CA ARG A 482 22.31 -17.64 -31.10
C ARG A 482 22.33 -18.45 -29.80
N GLY A 483 23.18 -18.10 -28.83
CA GLY A 483 23.21 -18.78 -27.53
C GLY A 483 21.87 -18.68 -26.77
N ALA A 484 21.31 -17.47 -26.69
CA ALA A 484 20.01 -17.23 -26.08
C ALA A 484 18.85 -17.85 -26.88
N LEU A 485 18.93 -17.85 -28.22
CA LEU A 485 17.96 -18.57 -29.06
C LEU A 485 17.98 -20.08 -28.84
N LEU A 486 19.15 -20.71 -28.70
CA LEU A 486 19.25 -22.13 -28.34
C LEU A 486 18.57 -22.41 -27.00
N TYR A 487 18.71 -21.49 -26.05
CA TYR A 487 18.12 -21.65 -24.72
C TYR A 487 16.60 -21.54 -24.74
N LEU A 488 16.08 -20.57 -25.49
CA LEU A 488 14.66 -20.45 -25.76
C LEU A 488 14.08 -21.73 -26.37
N LEU A 489 14.70 -22.24 -27.43
CA LEU A 489 14.26 -23.47 -28.09
C LEU A 489 14.29 -24.67 -27.15
N ALA A 490 15.34 -24.80 -26.33
CA ALA A 490 15.45 -25.84 -25.32
C ALA A 490 14.38 -25.76 -24.23
N CYS A 491 13.85 -24.56 -23.95
CA CYS A 491 12.77 -24.35 -23.00
C CYS A 491 11.37 -24.51 -23.62
N ILE A 492 11.22 -24.28 -24.93
CA ILE A 492 10.00 -24.61 -25.69
C ILE A 492 9.81 -26.13 -25.77
N GLU A 493 10.90 -26.91 -25.77
CA GLU A 493 10.90 -28.37 -25.66
C GLU A 493 10.30 -28.82 -24.30
N THR A 494 8.99 -29.05 -24.27
CA THR A 494 8.32 -29.64 -23.11
C THR A 494 8.44 -31.16 -23.23
N GLY A 495 9.43 -31.78 -22.56
CA GLY A 495 9.87 -33.19 -22.73
C GLY A 495 8.86 -34.33 -22.47
N ARG A 496 7.59 -34.20 -22.90
CA ARG A 496 6.56 -35.23 -22.95
C ARG A 496 5.70 -35.03 -24.21
N GLY A 497 6.08 -35.63 -25.34
CA GLY A 497 5.27 -35.63 -26.56
C GLY A 497 6.08 -35.45 -27.85
N SER A 498 5.40 -35.09 -28.94
CA SER A 498 6.03 -34.64 -30.18
C SER A 498 6.86 -33.39 -29.89
N SER A 499 8.17 -33.48 -30.10
CA SER A 499 9.08 -32.35 -29.95
C SER A 499 8.64 -31.22 -30.89
N PRO A 500 8.30 -30.02 -30.38
CA PRO A 500 7.96 -28.89 -31.22
C PRO A 500 9.18 -28.35 -31.99
N VAL A 501 10.40 -28.73 -31.57
CA VAL A 501 11.65 -28.30 -32.19
C VAL A 501 12.28 -29.48 -32.93
N ASP A 502 12.34 -29.42 -34.26
CA ASP A 502 13.05 -30.41 -35.08
C ASP A 502 14.58 -30.30 -34.89
N TRP A 503 15.08 -30.85 -33.78
CA TRP A 503 16.49 -30.80 -33.39
C TRP A 503 17.39 -31.56 -34.38
N ASP A 504 16.91 -32.65 -34.97
CA ASP A 504 17.65 -33.42 -35.99
C ASP A 504 17.71 -32.67 -37.33
N GLY A 505 16.62 -31.99 -37.70
CA GLY A 505 16.56 -31.10 -38.86
C GLY A 505 17.06 -29.68 -38.59
N PHE A 506 17.67 -29.41 -37.43
CA PHE A 506 18.07 -28.05 -37.04
C PHE A 506 18.92 -27.36 -38.11
N ALA A 507 19.97 -28.04 -38.62
CA ALA A 507 20.84 -27.45 -39.63
C ALA A 507 20.08 -27.07 -40.93
N ARG A 508 19.07 -27.85 -41.32
CA ARG A 508 18.21 -27.57 -42.47
C ARG A 508 17.34 -26.34 -42.23
N LEU A 509 16.72 -26.23 -41.05
CA LEU A 509 15.83 -25.12 -40.71
C LEU A 509 16.60 -23.81 -40.47
N TYR A 510 17.73 -23.89 -39.79
CA TYR A 510 18.49 -22.73 -39.32
C TYR A 510 19.67 -22.35 -40.22
N GLY A 511 19.87 -23.06 -41.33
CA GLY A 511 20.90 -22.78 -42.33
C GLY A 511 22.31 -23.24 -41.94
N GLY A 512 22.43 -24.06 -40.89
CA GLY A 512 23.67 -24.66 -40.43
C GLY A 512 23.57 -25.17 -38.99
N PRO A 513 24.46 -26.09 -38.57
CA PRO A 513 24.50 -26.52 -37.19
C PRO A 513 25.02 -25.40 -36.27
N ALA A 514 24.65 -25.45 -35.00
CA ALA A 514 25.20 -24.58 -33.96
C ALA A 514 26.67 -24.92 -33.72
N ASN A 515 27.53 -23.92 -33.71
CA ASN A 515 28.96 -24.12 -33.47
C ASN A 515 29.30 -24.06 -31.97
N ARG A 516 30.58 -24.24 -31.65
CA ARG A 516 31.07 -24.16 -30.28
C ARG A 516 30.79 -22.81 -29.60
N ARG A 517 30.96 -21.70 -30.30
CA ARG A 517 30.72 -20.36 -29.75
C ARG A 517 29.25 -20.16 -29.40
N ASP A 518 28.34 -20.63 -30.26
CA ASP A 518 26.90 -20.57 -30.00
C ASP A 518 26.54 -21.37 -28.74
N PHE A 519 27.12 -22.57 -28.58
CA PHE A 519 26.91 -23.42 -27.42
C PHE A 519 27.49 -22.84 -26.13
N ASP A 520 28.67 -22.24 -26.17
CA ASP A 520 29.27 -21.58 -25.01
C ASP A 520 28.45 -20.36 -24.56
N ALA A 521 27.93 -19.57 -25.51
CA ALA A 521 27.00 -18.48 -25.22
C ALA A 521 25.69 -18.99 -24.60
N PHE A 522 25.17 -20.14 -25.07
CA PHE A 522 24.02 -20.81 -24.45
C PHE A 522 24.30 -21.19 -22.99
N LEU A 523 25.43 -21.85 -22.72
CA LEU A 523 25.80 -22.28 -21.36
C LEU A 523 26.03 -21.10 -20.40
N SER A 524 26.47 -19.96 -20.93
CA SER A 524 26.71 -18.74 -20.14
C SER A 524 25.43 -18.11 -19.56
N LEU A 525 24.24 -18.57 -19.97
CA LEU A 525 22.96 -18.11 -19.40
C LEU A 525 22.66 -18.71 -18.03
N GLY A 526 23.51 -19.60 -17.53
CA GLY A 526 23.45 -20.10 -16.16
C GLY A 526 23.04 -21.57 -16.04
N THR A 527 22.74 -21.98 -14.81
CA THR A 527 22.52 -23.38 -14.45
C THR A 527 21.31 -24.01 -15.16
N GLY A 528 20.29 -23.20 -15.48
CA GLY A 528 19.17 -23.59 -16.31
C GLY A 528 19.61 -24.09 -17.69
N ALA A 529 20.54 -23.39 -18.35
CA ALA A 529 21.09 -23.79 -19.65
C ALA A 529 21.95 -25.05 -19.55
N VAL A 530 22.81 -25.14 -18.53
CA VAL A 530 23.61 -26.34 -18.24
C VAL A 530 22.71 -27.57 -18.09
N SER A 531 21.59 -27.45 -17.36
CA SER A 531 20.62 -28.54 -17.17
C SER A 531 19.88 -28.96 -18.46
N ARG A 532 19.95 -28.16 -19.52
CA ARG A 532 19.30 -28.38 -20.82
C ARG A 532 20.29 -28.65 -21.94
N ALA A 533 21.58 -28.74 -21.64
CA ALA A 533 22.62 -28.99 -22.63
C ALA A 533 22.35 -30.24 -23.49
N TYR A 534 21.74 -31.28 -22.91
CA TYR A 534 21.39 -32.51 -23.63
C TYR A 534 20.33 -32.29 -24.72
N VAL A 535 19.41 -31.33 -24.54
CA VAL A 535 18.32 -31.03 -25.49
C VAL A 535 18.87 -30.40 -26.76
N VAL A 536 19.82 -29.46 -26.61
CA VAL A 536 20.39 -28.72 -27.76
C VAL A 536 21.47 -29.52 -28.49
N TRP A 537 21.94 -30.62 -27.91
CA TRP A 537 23.08 -31.38 -28.42
C TRP A 537 22.91 -31.88 -29.88
N PRO A 538 21.73 -32.34 -30.33
CA PRO A 538 21.53 -32.75 -31.72
C PRO A 538 21.85 -31.63 -32.73
N ALA A 539 21.55 -30.37 -32.38
CA ALA A 539 21.81 -29.20 -33.22
C ALA A 539 23.30 -28.81 -33.32
N LEU A 540 24.16 -29.35 -32.46
CA LEU A 540 25.59 -29.01 -32.43
C LEU A 540 26.35 -29.63 -33.61
N ALA A 541 27.25 -28.83 -34.20
CA ALA A 541 28.20 -29.29 -35.19
C ALA A 541 29.05 -30.44 -34.62
N ARG A 542 29.36 -31.45 -35.45
CA ARG A 542 30.12 -32.63 -34.99
C ARG A 542 31.49 -32.29 -34.39
N ASN A 543 32.08 -31.17 -34.79
CA ASN A 543 33.37 -30.66 -34.31
C ASN A 543 33.25 -29.57 -33.24
N ALA A 544 32.06 -29.30 -32.69
CA ALA A 544 31.88 -28.26 -31.68
C ALA A 544 32.60 -28.58 -30.35
N ASN A 545 33.08 -29.81 -30.14
CA ASN A 545 33.81 -30.24 -28.95
C ASN A 545 33.06 -29.83 -27.66
N ALA A 546 31.81 -30.26 -27.56
CA ALA A 546 30.87 -29.67 -26.61
C ALA A 546 31.19 -29.99 -25.14
N ALA A 547 31.89 -31.10 -24.84
CA ALA A 547 32.38 -31.38 -23.49
C ALA A 547 33.34 -30.30 -22.98
N ASP A 548 34.26 -29.81 -23.83
CA ASP A 548 35.16 -28.72 -23.45
C ASP A 548 34.41 -27.42 -23.15
N ALA A 549 33.17 -27.27 -23.63
CA ALA A 549 32.33 -26.09 -23.36
C ALA A 549 31.64 -26.28 -22.03
N LEU A 550 31.07 -27.46 -21.86
CA LEU A 550 30.22 -27.78 -20.74
C LEU A 550 30.98 -27.87 -19.42
N ILE A 551 32.19 -28.43 -19.40
CA ILE A 551 32.95 -28.71 -18.17
C ILE A 551 33.15 -27.45 -17.31
N PRO A 552 33.66 -26.30 -17.83
CA PRO A 552 33.80 -25.08 -17.03
C PRO A 552 32.51 -24.59 -16.38
N HIS A 553 31.37 -24.71 -17.08
CA HIS A 553 30.07 -24.28 -16.56
C HIS A 553 29.48 -25.28 -15.56
N LEU A 554 29.71 -26.59 -15.75
CA LEU A 554 29.39 -27.63 -14.76
C LEU A 554 30.17 -27.40 -13.47
N GLU A 555 31.48 -27.17 -13.57
CA GLU A 555 32.33 -26.93 -12.41
C GLU A 555 31.85 -25.72 -11.61
N ARG A 556 31.54 -24.61 -12.29
CA ARG A 556 30.98 -23.40 -11.65
C ARG A 556 29.65 -23.71 -10.96
N ALA A 557 28.71 -24.35 -11.64
CA ALA A 557 27.40 -24.68 -11.11
C ALA A 557 27.45 -25.62 -9.90
N MET A 558 28.39 -26.56 -9.89
CA MET A 558 28.57 -27.50 -8.77
C MET A 558 29.32 -26.88 -7.58
N ASN A 559 30.06 -25.80 -7.77
CA ASN A 559 30.83 -25.13 -6.71
C ASN A 559 30.06 -23.99 -6.03
N ASP A 560 28.97 -23.52 -6.63
CA ASP A 560 28.11 -22.48 -6.06
C ASP A 560 27.23 -23.08 -4.93
N PRO A 561 27.30 -22.54 -3.69
CA PRO A 561 26.52 -23.06 -2.56
C PRO A 561 24.99 -22.97 -2.71
N GLU A 562 24.50 -21.97 -3.45
CA GLU A 562 23.07 -21.76 -3.68
C GLU A 562 22.56 -22.72 -4.75
N THR A 563 23.25 -22.76 -5.89
CA THR A 563 22.84 -23.62 -7.00
C THR A 563 23.24 -25.08 -6.83
N GLY A 564 24.33 -25.39 -6.12
CA GLY A 564 24.85 -26.75 -5.93
C GLY A 564 23.83 -27.71 -5.31
N ARG A 565 23.03 -27.23 -4.34
CA ARG A 565 21.96 -28.03 -3.72
C ARG A 565 20.83 -28.38 -4.69
N ASP A 566 20.42 -27.44 -5.54
CA ASP A 566 19.41 -27.69 -6.57
C ASP A 566 20.00 -28.46 -7.76
N PHE A 567 21.29 -28.25 -8.04
CA PHE A 567 22.05 -28.88 -9.10
C PHE A 567 22.12 -30.39 -8.87
N GLU A 568 22.38 -30.90 -7.66
CA GLU A 568 22.38 -32.34 -7.40
C GLU A 568 21.08 -33.03 -7.89
N ARG A 569 19.93 -32.42 -7.64
CA ARG A 569 18.62 -32.97 -8.03
C ARG A 569 18.33 -32.81 -9.52
N VAL A 570 18.61 -31.65 -10.10
CA VAL A 570 18.27 -31.33 -11.50
C VAL A 570 19.32 -31.86 -12.47
N ALA A 571 20.60 -31.74 -12.12
CA ALA A 571 21.72 -32.13 -12.94
C ALA A 571 21.90 -33.64 -13.05
N HIS A 572 21.45 -34.44 -12.07
CA HIS A 572 21.56 -35.90 -12.22
C HIS A 572 20.75 -36.41 -13.44
N GLY A 573 19.53 -35.91 -13.61
CA GLY A 573 18.74 -36.19 -14.81
C GLY A 573 19.41 -35.65 -16.08
N ALA A 574 19.82 -34.38 -16.06
CA ALA A 574 20.41 -33.72 -17.22
C ALA A 574 21.74 -34.35 -17.68
N LEU A 575 22.63 -34.68 -16.74
CA LEU A 575 23.91 -35.35 -17.00
C LEU A 575 23.71 -36.78 -17.49
N ARG A 576 22.70 -37.50 -16.96
CA ARG A 576 22.35 -38.82 -17.49
C ARG A 576 21.91 -38.73 -18.95
N SER A 577 20.95 -37.86 -19.25
CA SER A 577 20.47 -37.66 -20.62
C SER A 577 21.57 -37.18 -21.55
N LEU A 578 22.48 -36.34 -21.07
CA LEU A 578 23.66 -35.93 -21.81
C LEU A 578 24.55 -37.12 -22.20
N VAL A 579 24.85 -38.00 -21.24
CA VAL A 579 25.68 -39.18 -21.50
C VAL A 579 25.00 -40.14 -22.48
N GLU A 580 23.68 -40.28 -22.41
CA GLU A 580 22.89 -41.06 -23.36
C GLU A 580 23.03 -40.50 -24.78
N VAL A 581 22.83 -39.18 -24.96
CA VAL A 581 22.98 -38.51 -26.26
C VAL A 581 24.41 -38.63 -26.81
N LEU A 582 25.42 -38.53 -25.94
CA LEU A 582 26.82 -38.72 -26.32
C LEU A 582 27.11 -40.13 -26.83
N ARG A 583 26.52 -41.15 -26.19
CA ARG A 583 26.64 -42.56 -26.63
C ARG A 583 25.95 -42.78 -27.97
N GLU A 584 24.74 -42.25 -28.14
CA GLU A 584 24.00 -42.34 -29.40
C GLU A 584 24.78 -41.72 -30.57
N ARG A 585 25.43 -40.56 -30.34
CA ARG A 585 26.29 -39.89 -31.33
C ARG A 585 27.68 -40.51 -31.48
N ARG A 586 28.05 -41.48 -30.64
CA ARG A 586 29.39 -42.07 -30.57
C ARG A 586 30.49 -41.02 -30.38
N ASP A 587 30.22 -39.97 -29.62
CA ASP A 587 31.21 -38.91 -29.31
C ASP A 587 32.13 -39.34 -28.16
N THR A 588 33.06 -40.24 -28.48
CA THR A 588 34.01 -40.82 -27.53
C THR A 588 34.96 -39.78 -26.93
N ALA A 589 35.28 -38.72 -27.68
CA ALA A 589 36.15 -37.65 -27.21
C ALA A 589 35.48 -36.85 -26.08
N SER A 590 34.23 -36.43 -26.27
CA SER A 590 33.47 -35.73 -25.22
C SER A 590 33.23 -36.62 -23.99
N MET A 591 32.92 -37.90 -24.20
CA MET A 591 32.75 -38.89 -23.12
C MET A 591 34.01 -39.06 -22.27
N PHE A 592 35.17 -39.19 -22.92
CA PHE A 592 36.46 -39.31 -22.23
C PHE A 592 36.77 -38.08 -21.38
N ARG A 593 36.52 -36.87 -21.90
CA ARG A 593 36.77 -35.62 -21.17
C ARG A 593 35.85 -35.47 -19.96
N LEU A 594 34.56 -35.77 -20.10
CA LEU A 594 33.62 -35.78 -18.98
C LEU A 594 34.02 -36.79 -17.92
N ARG A 595 34.43 -38.01 -18.31
CA ARG A 595 34.93 -39.03 -17.38
C ARG A 595 36.11 -38.50 -16.57
N ARG A 596 37.13 -37.92 -17.23
CA ARG A 596 38.30 -37.35 -16.57
C ARG A 596 37.92 -36.24 -15.60
N PHE A 597 36.97 -35.38 -15.98
CA PHE A 597 36.43 -34.35 -15.08
C PHE A 597 35.78 -34.97 -13.83
N PHE A 598 34.95 -35.99 -13.99
CA PHE A 598 34.31 -36.66 -12.84
C PHE A 598 35.33 -37.40 -11.94
N GLU A 599 36.34 -38.05 -12.53
CA GLU A 599 37.44 -38.67 -11.77
C GLU A 599 38.23 -37.64 -10.96
N GLN A 600 38.56 -36.50 -11.57
CA GLN A 600 39.24 -35.40 -10.89
C GLN A 600 38.38 -34.81 -9.77
N ARG A 601 37.09 -34.56 -10.04
CA ARG A 601 36.17 -34.01 -9.05
C ARG A 601 35.95 -34.96 -7.87
N LYS A 602 35.87 -36.28 -8.12
CA LYS A 602 35.82 -37.30 -7.06
C LYS A 602 37.01 -37.20 -6.11
N GLN A 603 38.21 -36.97 -6.64
CA GLN A 603 39.44 -36.81 -5.84
C GLN A 603 39.43 -35.50 -5.04
N GLN A 604 38.98 -34.40 -5.66
CA GLN A 604 38.97 -33.07 -5.04
C GLN A 604 37.82 -32.90 -4.02
N ARG A 605 36.70 -33.59 -4.21
CA ARG A 605 35.48 -33.50 -3.37
C ARG A 605 35.02 -34.91 -2.95
N PRO A 606 35.67 -35.55 -1.97
CA PRO A 606 35.30 -36.90 -1.53
C PRO A 606 33.85 -37.05 -1.06
N SER A 607 33.22 -35.96 -0.58
CA SER A 607 31.79 -35.92 -0.23
C SER A 607 30.86 -36.21 -1.42
N GLU A 608 31.31 -35.97 -2.65
CA GLU A 608 30.55 -36.21 -3.88
C GLU A 608 30.89 -37.57 -4.54
N ALA A 609 31.76 -38.38 -3.94
CA ALA A 609 32.34 -39.56 -4.58
C ALA A 609 31.29 -40.54 -5.13
N ARG A 610 30.20 -40.78 -4.39
CA ARG A 610 29.11 -41.68 -4.82
C ARG A 610 28.41 -41.19 -6.09
N LEU A 611 28.17 -39.89 -6.18
CA LEU A 611 27.57 -39.27 -7.36
C LEU A 611 28.52 -39.36 -8.55
N MET A 612 29.80 -39.02 -8.34
CA MET A 612 30.83 -39.08 -9.38
C MET A 612 31.04 -40.52 -9.90
N ASP A 613 31.02 -41.53 -9.04
CA ASP A 613 31.13 -42.95 -9.44
C ASP A 613 30.01 -43.38 -10.39
N THR A 614 28.80 -42.86 -10.19
CA THR A 614 27.68 -43.09 -11.09
C THR A 614 27.99 -42.54 -12.49
N PHE A 615 28.48 -41.30 -12.59
CA PHE A 615 28.79 -40.70 -13.89
C PHE A 615 30.05 -41.29 -14.54
N ILE A 616 31.06 -41.69 -13.76
CA ILE A 616 32.25 -42.41 -14.27
C ILE A 616 31.83 -43.74 -14.89
N SER A 617 30.96 -44.50 -14.22
CA SER A 617 30.41 -45.75 -14.76
C SER A 617 29.63 -45.50 -16.06
N MET A 618 28.82 -44.43 -16.10
CA MET A 618 28.06 -44.05 -17.29
C MET A 618 28.95 -43.57 -18.46
N THR A 619 30.09 -42.93 -18.18
CA THR A 619 31.01 -42.44 -19.21
C THR A 619 32.06 -43.46 -19.65
N THR A 620 32.11 -44.64 -19.01
CA THR A 620 33.02 -45.72 -19.39
C THR A 620 32.47 -46.46 -20.63
N PRO A 621 33.30 -46.67 -21.68
CA PRO A 621 32.90 -47.49 -22.83
C PRO A 621 32.48 -48.89 -22.39
N ARG A 622 31.38 -49.39 -22.94
CA ARG A 622 30.94 -50.78 -22.76
C ARG A 622 31.50 -51.68 -23.84
#